data_AF-A0A7X2NNC2-F1
#
_entry.id   AF-A0A7X2NNC2-F1
#
_cell.length_a   1.000
_cell.length_b   1.000
_cell.length_c   1.000
_cell.angle_alpha   90.00
_cell.angle_beta   90.00
_cell.angle_gamma   90.00
#
_symmetry.space_group_name_H-M   'P 1'
#
loop_
_entity.id
_entity.type
_entity.pdbx_description
1 polymer ?
#
loop_
_entity_poly.entity_id
_entity_poly.type
_entity_poly.pdbx_seq_one_letter_code
_entity_poly.pdbx_strand_id
1 'polypeptide(L)'
;MKAERQEQDFDFPYGWNRGDTCVMITNKAKKSTCEYTVESYDGRYFGVRSHTGLFHRASPQRLFHSKQEAAAALEQLETPTQERGGMTFQ
;
A
#
# COMPACT_ATOMS: atom_id res chain seq x y z
N MET A 1 21.37 -28.59 11.33
CA MET A 1 20.57 -28.15 10.17
C MET A 1 20.42 -26.64 10.31
N LYS A 2 21.24 -25.86 9.61
CA LYS A 2 21.26 -24.40 9.77
C LYS A 2 20.14 -23.81 8.93
N ALA A 3 19.35 -22.93 9.55
CA ALA A 3 18.25 -22.21 8.95
C ALA A 3 18.70 -21.55 7.63
N GLU A 4 18.08 -21.99 6.54
CA GLU A 4 18.13 -21.33 5.26
C GLU A 4 17.46 -19.97 5.46
N ARG A 5 18.27 -18.93 5.63
CA ARG A 5 17.81 -17.56 5.45
C ARG A 5 17.47 -17.47 3.98
N GLN A 6 16.20 -17.73 3.64
CA GLN A 6 15.66 -17.38 2.33
C GLN A 6 15.91 -15.89 2.18
N GLU A 7 16.88 -15.56 1.33
CA GLU A 7 16.98 -14.25 0.70
C GLU A 7 15.64 -14.05 0.02
N GLN A 8 14.75 -13.30 0.66
CA GLN A 8 13.52 -12.84 0.04
C GLN A 8 13.97 -11.85 -1.02
N ASP A 9 14.32 -12.38 -2.20
CA ASP A 9 14.55 -11.59 -3.39
C ASP A 9 13.19 -10.99 -3.74
N PHE A 10 13.03 -9.70 -3.44
CA PHE A 10 11.84 -8.97 -3.79
C PHE A 10 12.00 -8.44 -5.21
N ASP A 11 11.15 -8.93 -6.11
CA ASP A 11 11.12 -8.52 -7.52
C ASP A 11 10.86 -7.01 -7.66
N PHE A 12 10.22 -6.40 -6.66
CA PHE A 12 9.88 -4.98 -6.62
C PHE A 12 10.34 -4.30 -5.32
N PRO A 13 10.53 -2.96 -5.34
CA PRO A 13 10.86 -2.21 -4.13
C PRO A 13 9.76 -2.32 -3.06
N TYR A 14 10.06 -1.89 -1.85
CA TYR A 14 9.14 -1.92 -0.71
C TYR A 14 8.72 -3.34 -0.27
N GLY A 15 9.48 -4.37 -0.64
CA GLY A 15 9.21 -5.73 -0.19
C GLY A 15 8.06 -6.41 -0.92
N TRP A 16 7.80 -6.02 -2.18
CA TRP A 16 6.74 -6.63 -2.99
C TRP A 16 7.30 -7.60 -4.02
N ASN A 17 6.55 -8.67 -4.28
CA ASN A 17 6.82 -9.63 -5.33
C ASN A 17 5.69 -9.66 -6.35
N ARG A 18 6.00 -10.09 -7.58
CA ARG A 18 4.96 -10.37 -8.57
C ARG A 18 4.10 -11.54 -8.08
N GLY A 19 2.78 -11.35 -8.10
CA GLY A 19 1.80 -12.30 -7.57
C GLY A 19 1.48 -12.10 -6.08
N ASP A 20 2.16 -11.17 -5.40
CA ASP A 20 1.89 -10.90 -3.98
C ASP A 20 0.52 -10.22 -3.80
N THR A 21 -0.09 -10.43 -2.63
CA THR A 21 -1.44 -9.90 -2.33
C THR A 21 -1.31 -8.64 -1.49
N CYS A 22 -1.74 -7.53 -2.05
CA CYS A 22 -1.79 -6.24 -1.38
C CYS A 22 -3.23 -5.83 -1.07
N VAL A 23 -3.40 -5.06 0.00
CA VAL A 23 -4.66 -4.47 0.40
C VAL A 23 -4.62 -2.98 0.10
N MET A 24 -5.64 -2.47 -0.57
CA MET A 24 -5.80 -1.04 -0.82
C MET A 24 -7.10 -0.52 -0.23
N ILE A 25 -7.05 0.71 0.28
CA ILE A 25 -8.25 1.43 0.72
C ILE A 25 -9.00 1.94 -0.51
N THR A 26 -10.25 1.49 -0.67
CA THR A 26 -11.16 1.90 -1.75
C THR A 26 -12.14 2.98 -1.30
N ASN A 27 -12.53 2.98 -0.03
CA ASN A 27 -13.39 4.01 0.56
C ASN A 27 -12.88 4.41 1.94
N LYS A 28 -12.41 5.66 2.06
CA LYS A 28 -11.86 6.19 3.32
C LYS A 28 -12.94 6.36 4.39
N ALA A 29 -14.08 6.96 4.05
CA ALA A 29 -15.17 7.23 4.98
C ALA A 29 -15.77 5.96 5.59
N LYS A 30 -15.81 4.88 4.80
CA LYS A 30 -16.30 3.57 5.25
C LYS A 30 -15.18 2.64 5.73
N LYS A 31 -13.93 3.13 5.80
CA LYS A 31 -12.73 2.33 6.07
C LYS A 31 -12.68 1.02 5.27
N SER A 32 -13.22 1.05 4.04
CA SER A 32 -13.35 -0.13 3.20
C SER A 32 -12.06 -0.37 2.43
N THR A 33 -11.65 -1.62 2.43
CA THR A 33 -10.43 -2.09 1.78
C THR A 33 -10.77 -3.21 0.81
N CYS A 34 -9.98 -3.35 -0.24
CA CYS A 34 -10.07 -4.45 -1.18
C CYS A 34 -8.69 -5.04 -1.42
N GLU A 35 -8.68 -6.33 -1.74
CA GLU A 35 -7.47 -7.11 -2.05
C GLU A 35 -7.17 -7.05 -3.55
N TYR A 36 -5.89 -6.92 -3.87
CA TYR A 36 -5.36 -6.85 -5.22
C TYR A 36 -4.06 -7.64 -5.31
N THR A 37 -3.76 -8.18 -6.48
CA THR A 37 -2.53 -8.90 -6.77
C THR A 37 -1.54 -7.97 -7.47
N VAL A 38 -0.30 -7.90 -6.97
CA VAL A 38 0.76 -7.12 -7.59
C VAL A 38 1.21 -7.80 -8.89
N GLU A 39 1.18 -7.08 -10.00
CA GLU A 39 1.61 -7.61 -11.31
C GLU A 39 2.87 -6.97 -11.85
N SER A 40 3.07 -5.68 -11.63
CA SER A 40 4.19 -4.93 -12.22
C SER A 40 4.55 -3.69 -11.40
N TYR A 41 5.74 -3.14 -11.61
CA TYR A 41 6.16 -1.85 -11.07
C TYR A 41 6.82 -1.00 -12.15
N ASP A 42 6.32 0.20 -12.38
CA ASP A 42 6.78 1.13 -13.44
C ASP A 42 7.91 2.07 -12.95
N GLY A 43 8.54 1.77 -11.81
CA GLY A 43 9.52 2.67 -11.17
C GLY A 43 8.88 3.74 -10.28
N ARG A 44 7.59 4.03 -10.45
CA ARG A 44 6.83 5.00 -9.64
C ARG A 44 5.52 4.45 -9.06
N TYR A 45 4.83 3.60 -9.81
CA TYR A 45 3.53 3.04 -9.44
C TYR A 45 3.55 1.53 -9.57
N PHE A 46 2.84 0.86 -8.66
CA PHE A 46 2.52 -0.55 -8.76
C PHE A 46 1.29 -0.74 -9.65
N GLY A 47 1.41 -1.64 -10.62
CA GLY A 47 0.30 -2.23 -11.35
C GLY A 47 -0.26 -3.39 -10.55
N VAL A 48 -1.52 -3.28 -10.15
CA VAL A 48 -2.20 -4.30 -9.34
C VAL A 48 -3.50 -4.70 -10.01
N ARG A 49 -3.90 -5.96 -9.84
CA ARG A 49 -5.12 -6.52 -10.41
C ARG A 49 -6.11 -6.90 -9.34
N SER A 50 -7.36 -6.50 -9.48
CA SER A 50 -8.42 -6.98 -8.59
C SER A 50 -8.76 -8.44 -8.89
N HIS A 51 -9.47 -9.09 -7.96
CA HIS A 51 -10.10 -10.40 -8.20
C HIS A 51 -10.99 -10.41 -9.46
N THR A 52 -11.66 -9.30 -9.78
CA THR A 52 -12.51 -9.18 -10.98
C THR A 52 -11.71 -9.03 -12.29
N GLY A 53 -10.37 -9.02 -12.21
CA GLY A 53 -9.49 -8.86 -13.36
C GLY A 53 -9.28 -7.41 -13.80
N LEU A 54 -9.78 -6.43 -13.03
CA LEU A 54 -9.59 -5.01 -13.32
C LEU A 54 -8.17 -4.59 -12.91
N PHE A 55 -7.46 -3.93 -13.82
CA PHE A 55 -6.12 -3.45 -13.59
C PHE A 55 -6.15 -2.02 -13.03
N HIS A 56 -5.35 -1.78 -11.99
CA HIS A 56 -5.22 -0.50 -11.31
C HIS A 56 -3.76 -0.11 -11.15
N ARG A 57 -3.51 1.21 -11.08
CA ARG A 57 -2.20 1.77 -10.73
C ARG A 57 -2.29 2.42 -9.36
N ALA A 58 -1.34 2.08 -8.49
CA ALA A 58 -1.35 2.52 -7.11
C ALA A 58 0.06 2.90 -6.65
N SER A 59 0.13 3.97 -5.85
CA SER A 59 1.38 4.38 -5.22
C SER A 59 1.76 3.39 -4.11
N PRO A 60 3.06 3.14 -3.86
CA PRO A 60 3.53 2.25 -2.79
C PRO A 60 2.88 2.55 -1.44
N GLN A 61 2.69 3.84 -1.12
CA GLN A 61 2.09 4.33 0.12
C GLN A 61 0.60 3.96 0.30
N ARG A 62 -0.06 3.47 -0.74
CA ARG A 62 -1.46 3.04 -0.71
C ARG A 62 -1.62 1.52 -0.74
N LEU A 63 -0.53 0.77 -0.87
CA LEU A 63 -0.51 -0.67 -0.76
C LEU A 63 -0.15 -1.03 0.68
N PHE A 64 -0.92 -1.93 1.27
CA PHE A 64 -0.71 -2.42 2.63
C PHE A 64 -0.65 -3.94 2.60
N HIS A 65 0.12 -4.53 3.50
CA HIS A 65 0.17 -6.00 3.62
C HIS A 65 -1.07 -6.56 4.32
N SER A 66 -1.87 -5.71 4.97
CA SER A 66 -3.04 -6.15 5.75
C SER A 66 -4.11 -5.07 5.87
N LYS A 67 -5.35 -5.52 6.08
CA LYS A 67 -6.50 -4.64 6.32
C LYS A 67 -6.33 -3.78 7.58
N GLN A 68 -5.68 -4.32 8.62
CA GLN A 68 -5.38 -3.61 9.86
C GLN A 68 -4.40 -2.46 9.64
N GLU A 69 -3.34 -2.70 8.87
CA GLU A 69 -2.35 -1.69 8.52
C GLU A 69 -2.97 -0.58 7.66
N ALA A 70 -3.82 -0.95 6.70
CA ALA A 70 -4.61 -0.01 5.93
C ALA A 70 -5.55 0.85 6.80
N ALA A 71 -6.17 0.25 7.83
CA ALA A 71 -7.01 0.98 8.77
C ALA A 71 -6.20 1.93 9.64
N ALA A 72 -5.05 1.51 10.16
CA ALA A 72 -4.15 2.36 10.93
C ALA A 72 -3.67 3.56 10.10
N ALA A 73 -3.37 3.35 8.82
CA ALA A 73 -3.00 4.43 7.90
C ALA A 73 -4.15 5.42 7.64
N LEU A 74 -5.41 4.98 7.71
CA LEU A 74 -6.56 5.89 7.70
C LEU A 74 -6.61 6.72 8.98
N GLU A 75 -6.42 6.10 10.13
CA GLU A 75 -6.43 6.81 11.41
C GLU A 75 -5.32 7.86 11.49
N GLN A 76 -4.13 7.55 10.95
CA GLN A 76 -3.03 8.53 10.85
C GLN A 76 -3.34 9.70 9.90
N LEU A 77 -4.19 9.47 8.88
CA LEU A 77 -4.64 10.53 7.98
C LEU A 77 -5.77 11.36 8.61
N GLU A 78 -6.60 10.74 9.46
CA GLU A 78 -7.67 11.39 10.22
C GLU A 78 -7.13 12.20 11.40
N THR A 79 -6.00 11.80 11.99
CA THR A 79 -5.25 12.68 12.88
C THR A 79 -4.66 13.79 12.02
N PRO A 80 -5.10 15.07 12.15
CA PRO A 80 -4.25 16.14 11.66
C PRO A 80 -2.94 15.98 12.41
N THR A 81 -1.87 15.66 11.70
CA THR A 81 -0.56 16.15 12.10
C THR A 81 -0.67 17.68 12.03
N GLN A 82 -1.22 18.25 13.11
CA GLN A 82 -0.72 19.48 13.67
C GLN A 82 0.81 19.41 13.60
N GLU A 83 1.43 20.52 13.20
CA GLU A 83 2.86 20.71 12.93
C GLU A 83 3.34 20.46 11.48
N ARG A 84 2.82 21.21 10.49
CA ARG A 84 3.70 21.72 9.42
C ARG A 84 3.24 23.07 8.86
N GLY A 85 3.73 24.13 9.49
CA GLY A 85 3.93 25.45 8.89
C GLY A 85 2.66 26.28 8.70
N GLY A 86 2.33 27.07 9.73
CA GLY A 86 1.32 28.11 9.62
C GLY A 86 1.63 29.07 8.46
N MET A 87 0.69 29.19 7.52
CA MET A 87 0.63 30.34 6.64
C MET A 87 0.16 31.51 7.50
N THR A 88 1.10 32.30 8.01
CA THR A 88 0.79 33.60 8.61
C THR A 88 0.37 34.53 7.48
N PHE A 89 -0.90 34.91 7.43
CA PHE A 89 -1.34 36.10 6.72
C PHE A 89 -1.31 37.26 7.72
N GLN A 90 -0.30 38.11 7.63
CA GLN A 90 -0.31 39.49 8.13
C GLN A 90 0.38 40.37 7.10
#